data_AF-A0A2S7A8E0-F1
#
_entry.id   AF-A0A2S7A8E0-F1
#
_cell.length_a   1.000
_cell.length_b   1.000
_cell.length_c   1.000
_cell.angle_alpha   90.00
_cell.angle_beta   90.00
_cell.angle_gamma   90.00
#
_symmetry.space_group_name_H-M   'P 1'
#
loop_
_entity.id
_entity.type
_entity.pdbx_description
1 polymer ?
#
loop_
_entity_poly.entity_id
_entity_poly.type
_entity_poly.pdbx_seq_one_letter_code
_entity_poly.pdbx_strand_id
1 'polypeptide(L)' 'MDRAEPRLHLEHLDAAVPTLRASSPDLHHFWRAFSSMAAAIESKATTSEDARFVGRRAEEILSWHGLENMDEHV' A
#
# COMPACT_ATOMS: atom_id res chain seq x y z
N MET A 1 18.48 -11.27 -4.59
CA MET A 1 17.10 -10.98 -5.05
C MET A 1 17.06 -9.53 -5.48
N ASP A 2 16.54 -9.26 -6.68
CA ASP A 2 16.32 -7.90 -7.13
C ASP A 2 14.93 -7.43 -6.66
N ARG A 3 14.93 -6.38 -5.82
CA ARG A 3 13.70 -5.76 -5.28
C ARG A 3 13.35 -4.48 -6.02
N ALA A 4 14.03 -4.15 -7.11
CA ALA A 4 13.82 -2.88 -7.82
C ALA A 4 12.37 -2.70 -8.29
N GLU A 5 11.76 -3.77 -8.81
CA GLU A 5 10.38 -3.70 -9.33
C GLU A 5 9.32 -3.51 -8.21
N PRO A 6 9.29 -4.32 -7.13
CA PRO A 6 8.39 -4.05 -6.00
C PRO A 6 8.61 -2.66 -5.38
N ARG A 7 9.86 -2.18 -5.28
CA ARG A 7 10.18 -0.86 -4.75
C ARG A 7 9.60 0.26 -5.61
N LEU A 8 9.80 0.20 -6.92
CA LEU A 8 9.24 1.19 -7.85
C LEU A 8 7.71 1.24 -7.76
N HIS A 9 7.06 0.07 -7.70
CA HIS A 9 5.60 0.02 -7.55
C HIS A 9 5.11 0.59 -6.22
N LEU A 10 5.84 0.37 -5.13
CA LEU A 10 5.53 0.94 -3.82
C LEU A 10 5.77 2.45 -3.76
N GLU A 11 6.79 2.96 -4.44
CA GLU A 11 7.03 4.41 -4.58
C GLU A 11 5.89 5.09 -5.36
N HIS A 12 5.38 4.45 -6.41
CA HIS A 12 4.18 4.95 -7.10
C HIS A 12 2.93 4.88 -6.22
N LEU A 13 2.76 3.83 -5.41
CA LEU A 13 1.65 3.73 -4.47
C LEU A 13 1.71 4.85 -3.43
N ASP A 14 2.88 5.10 -2.84
CA ASP A 14 3.13 6.18 -1.89
C ASP A 14 2.76 7.56 -2.47
N ALA A 15 3.27 7.87 -3.67
CA ALA A 15 2.95 9.10 -4.38
C ALA A 15 1.45 9.24 -4.72
N ALA A 16 0.74 8.13 -4.88
CA ALA A 16 -0.69 8.11 -5.18
C ALA A 16 -1.57 8.31 -3.94
N VAL A 17 -1.08 8.07 -2.71
CA VAL A 17 -1.90 8.13 -1.49
C VAL A 17 -2.67 9.44 -1.32
N PRO A 18 -2.07 10.65 -1.51
CA PRO A 18 -2.82 11.90 -1.37
C PRO A 18 -3.98 12.02 -2.37
N THR A 19 -3.75 11.63 -3.62
CA THR A 19 -4.78 11.65 -4.68
C THR A 19 -5.85 10.62 -4.39
N LEU A 20 -5.45 9.42 -3.96
CA LEU A 20 -6.37 8.35 -3.60
C LEU A 20 -7.30 8.79 -2.48
N ARG A 21 -6.75 9.42 -1.44
CA ARG A 21 -7.51 9.98 -0.31
C ARG A 21 -8.47 11.09 -0.75
N ALA A 22 -8.01 12.02 -1.59
CA ALA A 22 -8.85 13.11 -2.09
C ALA A 22 -10.00 12.63 -3.00
N SER A 23 -9.78 11.53 -3.72
CA SER A 23 -10.77 10.93 -4.63
C SER A 23 -11.73 9.95 -3.95
N SER A 24 -11.41 9.50 -2.73
CA SER A 24 -12.21 8.50 -2.01
C SER A 24 -13.37 9.19 -1.27
N PRO A 25 -14.62 8.70 -1.40
CA PRO A 25 -15.77 9.27 -0.71
C PRO A 25 -15.65 9.24 0.81
N ASP A 26 -15.06 8.16 1.33
CA ASP A 26 -14.80 7.96 2.74
C ASP A 26 -13.54 7.10 2.89
N LEU A 27 -13.24 6.82 4.15
CA LEU A 27 -12.07 6.06 4.52
C LEU A 27 -12.12 4.59 4.10
N HIS A 28 -13.30 3.97 4.13
CA HIS A 28 -13.47 2.57 3.72
C HIS A 28 -13.19 2.40 2.22
N HIS A 29 -13.62 3.35 1.40
CA HIS A 29 -13.32 3.37 -0.04
C HIS A 29 -11.82 3.56 -0.30
N PHE A 30 -11.16 4.44 0.46
CA PHE A 30 -9.71 4.60 0.41
C PHE A 30 -9.02 3.28 0.73
N TRP A 31 -9.36 2.63 1.85
CA TRP A 31 -8.76 1.37 2.26
C TRP A 31 -8.93 0.28 1.23
N ARG A 32 -10.14 0.13 0.68
CA ARG A 32 -10.40 -0.86 -0.36
C ARG A 32 -9.51 -0.64 -1.58
N ALA A 33 -9.35 0.60 -2.01
CA ALA A 33 -8.51 0.92 -3.17
C ALA A 33 -7.02 0.72 -2.87
N PHE A 34 -6.55 1.20 -1.72
CA PHE A 34 -5.17 1.04 -1.28
C PHE A 34 -4.79 -0.43 -1.14
N SER A 35 -5.59 -1.22 -0.41
CA SER A 35 -5.36 -2.67 -0.23
C SER A 35 -5.42 -3.43 -1.55
N SER A 36 -6.31 -3.05 -2.48
CA SER A 36 -6.34 -3.66 -3.82
C SER A 36 -5.06 -3.38 -4.60
N MET A 37 -4.49 -2.17 -4.51
CA MET A 37 -3.24 -1.83 -5.18
C MET A 37 -2.04 -2.53 -4.52
N ALA A 38 -1.97 -2.53 -3.19
CA ALA A 38 -0.93 -3.25 -2.45
C ALA A 38 -0.94 -4.76 -2.76
N ALA A 39 -2.12 -5.40 -2.76
CA ALA A 39 -2.27 -6.81 -3.12
C ALA A 39 -1.85 -7.10 -4.57
N ALA A 40 -2.10 -6.17 -5.50
CA ALA A 40 -1.64 -6.31 -6.89
C ALA A 40 -0.10 -6.23 -7.01
N ILE A 41 0.56 -5.45 -6.15
CA ILE A 41 2.03 -5.41 -6.08
C ILE A 41 2.57 -6.70 -5.43
N GLU A 42 1.93 -7.16 -4.35
CA GLU A 42 2.31 -8.40 -3.66
C GLU A 42 2.16 -9.62 -4.57
N SER A 43 1.10 -9.69 -5.37
CA SER A 43 0.88 -10.77 -6.35
C SER A 43 1.95 -10.84 -7.45
N LYS A 44 2.69 -9.75 -7.68
CA LYS A 44 3.82 -9.72 -8.62
C LYS A 44 5.14 -10.14 -7.96
N ALA A 45 5.18 -10.27 -6.64
CA ALA A 45 6.36 -10.71 -5.93
C ALA A 45 6.69 -12.17 -6.29
N THR A 46 7.90 -12.40 -6.78
CA THR A 46 8.37 -13.73 -7.17
C THR A 46 8.63 -14.64 -5.97
N THR A 47 8.86 -14.05 -4.79
CA THR A 47 9.20 -14.79 -3.57
C THR A 47 8.36 -14.36 -2.38
N SER A 48 8.24 -15.26 -1.40
CA SER A 48 7.58 -14.96 -0.13
C SER A 48 8.31 -13.89 0.68
N GLU A 49 9.62 -13.72 0.49
CA GLU A 49 10.39 -12.64 1.12
C GLU A 49 10.01 -11.28 0.52
N ASP A 50 9.87 -11.21 -0.81
CA ASP A 50 9.47 -9.98 -1.49
C ASP A 50 8.00 -9.62 -1.20
N ALA A 51 7.11 -10.61 -1.09
CA ALA A 51 5.73 -10.40 -0.65
C ALA A 51 5.67 -9.80 0.77
N ARG A 52 6.44 -10.36 1.72
CA ARG A 52 6.56 -9.80 3.08
C ARG A 52 7.16 -8.39 3.08
N PHE A 53 8.10 -8.12 2.17
CA PHE A 53 8.64 -6.77 2.00
C PHE A 53 7.57 -5.80 1.52
N VAL A 54 6.73 -6.18 0.55
CA VAL A 54 5.60 -5.37 0.07
C VAL A 54 4.64 -5.05 1.21
N GLY A 55 4.24 -6.05 2.01
CA GLY A 55 3.35 -5.85 3.16
C GLY A 55 3.88 -4.83 4.17
N ARG A 56 5.12 -5.02 4.65
CA ARG A 56 5.75 -4.07 5.58
C ARG A 56 5.86 -2.66 5.00
N ARG A 57 6.19 -2.55 3.70
CA ARG A 57 6.33 -1.26 3.05
C ARG A 57 4.99 -0.55 2.87
N ALA A 58 3.91 -1.28 2.62
CA ALA A 58 2.57 -0.73 2.57
C ALA A 58 2.13 -0.18 3.94
N GLU A 59 2.43 -0.89 5.03
CA GLU A 59 2.22 -0.40 6.40
C GLU A 59 3.02 0.89 6.68
N GLU A 60 4.30 0.93 6.32
CA GLU A 60 5.13 2.14 6.48
C GLU A 60 4.58 3.35 5.71
N ILE A 61 4.10 3.12 4.47
CA ILE A 61 3.46 4.17 3.67
C ILE A 61 2.25 4.73 4.44
N LEU A 62 1.40 3.87 4.98
CA LEU A 62 0.24 4.30 5.77
C LEU A 62 0.65 5.12 6.99
N SER A 63 1.70 4.70 7.71
CA SER A 63 2.26 5.47 8.82
C SER A 63 2.71 6.86 8.38
N TRP A 64 3.44 6.97 7.27
CA TRP A 64 3.93 8.26 6.78
C TRP A 64 2.81 9.25 6.40
N HIS A 65 1.65 8.73 6.01
CA HIS A 65 0.46 9.54 5.71
C HIS A 65 -0.49 9.72 6.92
N GLY A 66 -0.10 9.25 8.11
CA GLY A 66 -0.89 9.35 9.34
C GLY A 66 -2.15 8.49 9.33
N LEU A 67 -2.10 7.32 8.69
CA LEU A 67 -3.22 6.39 8.50
C LEU A 67 -3.08 5.10 9.32
N GLU A 68 -2.17 5.09 10.30
CA GLU A 68 -1.71 3.90 11.02
C GLU A 68 -2.70 3.32 12.05
N ASN A 69 -3.86 3.95 12.29
CA ASN A 69 -4.84 3.56 13.32
C ASN A 69 -6.29 3.39 12.80
N MET A 70 -6.46 3.09 11.52
CA MET A 70 -7.81 3.04 10.93
C MET A 70 -8.45 1.65 10.92
N ASP A 71 -7.73 0.63 11.39
CA ASP A 71 -8.25 -0.71 11.65
C ASP A 71 -9.06 -0.79 12.97
N GLU A 72 -8.99 0.22 13.86
CA GLU A 72 -9.73 0.22 15.13
C GLU A 72 -11.24 0.52 15.00
N HIS A 73 -11.76 0.80 13.80
CA HIS A 73 -13.16 1.23 13.59
C HIS A 73 -13.94 0.36 12.58
N VAL A 74 -13.72 -0.95 12.56
CA VAL A 74 -14.60 -1.92 11.88
C VAL A 74 -15.52 -2.61 12.89
#